data_AF-A0A4P9WUE6-F1
#
_entry.id   AF-A0A4P9WUE6-F1
#
_cell.length_a   1.000
_cell.length_b   1.000
_cell.length_c   1.000
_cell.angle_alpha   90.00
_cell.angle_beta   90.00
_cell.angle_gamma   90.00
#
_symmetry.space_group_name_H-M   'P 1'
#
loop_
_entity.id
_entity.type
_entity.pdbx_description
1 polymer ?
#
loop_
_entity_poly.entity_id
_entity_poly.type
_entity_poly.pdbx_seq_one_letter_code
_entity_poly.pdbx_strand_id
1 'polypeptide(L)'
;MTLNSFHLSGTGNKTVTTGIPRLKELINAVKNLKTPGMTISLLDPFRFDKKSANRIRARFEHASLSDLLESLEIFYDKDYRDSSITIDRPWMDAMNQIPDEDAPEANILQPWVLRMVFCREKLSERDLSMDLISQKLLTLFGNDVFVFHSDDNHESLVLHLRIFKDDDEFVNDLEFDEEASCQRFLDAVTIDMINSITICGVPGIKSAFISEKQCTYYDHEGKLSSKTEYIIETDGINLKDSLHIPGIDKSNLYCNDPQEMFSM
;
A
#
# COMPACT_ATOMS: atom_id res chain seq x y z
N MET A 1 24.19 -18.74 26.66
CA MET A 1 23.65 -17.40 26.36
C MET A 1 24.82 -16.42 26.29
N THR A 2 25.04 -15.76 25.15
CA THR A 2 26.14 -14.80 24.98
C THR A 2 25.68 -13.36 25.23
N LEU A 3 26.60 -12.50 25.67
CA LEU A 3 26.33 -11.15 26.15
C LEU A 3 25.82 -10.20 25.05
N ASN A 4 26.16 -10.47 23.79
CA ASN A 4 25.60 -9.90 22.56
C ASN A 4 25.97 -10.87 21.42
N SER A 5 25.00 -11.33 20.63
CA SER A 5 25.22 -12.36 19.61
C SER A 5 25.43 -11.73 18.22
N PHE A 6 26.69 -11.55 17.80
CA PHE A 6 27.05 -11.32 16.39
C PHE A 6 27.91 -12.48 15.89
N HIS A 7 27.33 -13.68 15.85
CA HIS A 7 27.79 -14.78 15.01
C HIS A 7 26.56 -15.56 14.55
N LEU A 8 25.81 -15.01 13.58
CA LEU A 8 24.82 -15.78 12.84
C LEU A 8 25.55 -16.43 11.64
N SER A 9 25.96 -17.68 11.81
CA SER A 9 26.35 -18.53 10.68
C SER A 9 25.09 -19.22 10.17
N GLY A 10 24.52 -18.68 9.09
CA GLY A 10 23.47 -19.33 8.30
C GLY A 10 22.05 -19.13 8.81
N THR A 11 21.43 -18.01 8.43
CA THR A 11 20.06 -17.86 7.88
C THR A 11 19.70 -16.37 7.82
N GLY A 12 19.37 -15.87 6.62
CA GLY A 12 18.47 -14.72 6.44
C GLY A 12 19.09 -13.33 6.46
N ASN A 13 18.64 -12.47 5.53
CA ASN A 13 18.97 -11.05 5.39
C ASN A 13 18.49 -10.16 6.57
N LYS A 14 18.11 -10.75 7.71
CA LYS A 14 17.43 -10.07 8.83
C LYS A 14 18.18 -10.27 10.15
N THR A 15 18.51 -9.16 10.81
CA THR A 15 19.06 -9.19 12.17
C THR A 15 17.93 -9.35 13.18
N VAL A 16 17.99 -10.39 14.02
CA VAL A 16 16.99 -10.65 15.08
C VAL A 16 17.60 -10.42 16.45
N THR A 17 16.87 -9.73 17.34
CA THR A 17 17.27 -9.53 18.73
C THR A 17 17.32 -10.87 19.45
N THR A 18 18.50 -11.23 19.96
CA THR A 18 18.75 -12.51 20.66
C THR A 18 19.49 -12.27 21.98
N GLY A 19 19.58 -13.30 22.82
CA GLY A 19 20.32 -13.25 24.09
C GLY A 19 19.66 -12.38 25.18
N ILE A 20 20.50 -11.69 25.97
CA ILE A 20 20.05 -10.87 27.11
C ILE A 20 19.08 -9.74 26.68
N PRO A 21 19.34 -8.99 25.59
CA PRO A 21 18.38 -7.98 25.11
C PRO A 21 16.98 -8.56 24.89
N ARG A 22 16.88 -9.75 24.25
CA ARG A 22 15.59 -10.40 24.01
C ARG A 22 14.93 -10.89 25.29
N LEU A 23 15.72 -11.41 26.23
CA LEU A 23 15.22 -11.81 27.55
C LEU A 23 14.61 -10.63 28.30
N LYS A 24 15.25 -9.45 28.26
CA LYS A 24 14.71 -8.22 28.86
C LYS A 24 13.40 -7.78 28.23
N GLU A 25 13.26 -7.88 26.90
CA GLU A 25 11.99 -7.56 26.22
C GLU A 25 10.85 -8.46 26.70
N LEU A 26 11.12 -9.78 26.79
CA LEU A 26 10.14 -10.78 27.19
C LEU A 26 9.72 -10.64 28.66
N ILE A 27 10.67 -10.49 29.58
CA ILE A 27 10.38 -10.36 31.02
C ILE A 27 9.57 -9.11 31.32
N ASN A 28 9.89 -8.00 30.65
CA ASN A 28 9.21 -6.73 30.88
C ASN A 28 7.93 -6.56 30.06
N ALA A 29 7.56 -7.54 29.24
CA ALA A 29 6.39 -7.48 28.36
C ALA A 29 6.32 -6.15 27.57
N VAL A 30 7.44 -5.79 26.92
CA VAL A 30 7.58 -4.53 26.19
C VAL A 30 6.64 -4.52 24.98
N LYS A 31 5.86 -3.44 24.83
CA LYS A 31 4.92 -3.27 23.70
C LYS A 31 5.61 -3.13 22.34
N ASN A 32 6.73 -2.40 22.30
CA ASN A 32 7.47 -2.11 21.07
C ASN A 32 8.77 -2.91 21.03
N LEU A 33 8.78 -4.02 20.29
CA LEU A 33 9.97 -4.84 20.09
C LEU A 33 11.02 -4.12 19.24
N LYS A 34 12.31 -4.37 19.51
CA LYS A 34 13.39 -3.79 18.70
C LYS A 34 13.47 -4.37 17.28
N THR A 35 13.19 -5.65 17.14
CA THR A 35 13.20 -6.36 15.85
C THR A 35 11.90 -7.13 15.70
N PRO A 36 10.76 -6.45 15.47
CA PRO A 36 9.48 -7.11 15.27
C PRO A 36 9.52 -7.97 14.00
N GLY A 37 8.84 -9.11 14.01
CA GLY A 37 8.77 -9.93 12.81
C GLY A 37 7.80 -11.08 12.87
N MET A 38 7.36 -11.48 11.70
CA MET A 38 6.52 -12.65 11.49
C MET A 38 7.18 -13.62 10.53
N THR A 39 6.83 -14.89 10.71
CA THR A 39 7.13 -15.98 9.78
C THR A 39 5.81 -16.51 9.27
N ILE A 40 5.61 -16.41 7.96
CA ILE A 40 4.39 -16.79 7.27
C ILE A 40 4.67 -17.99 6.38
N SER A 41 3.96 -19.08 6.62
CA SER A 41 3.97 -20.25 5.74
C SER A 41 2.94 -20.07 4.63
N LEU A 42 3.21 -20.66 3.47
CA LEU A 42 2.34 -20.61 2.30
C LEU A 42 1.55 -21.91 2.14
N LEU A 43 0.39 -21.85 1.47
CA LEU A 43 -0.35 -23.06 1.11
C LEU A 43 0.44 -23.89 0.08
N ASP A 44 0.16 -25.20 0.05
CA ASP A 44 0.75 -26.19 -0.86
C ASP A 44 0.98 -25.76 -2.31
N PRO A 45 0.01 -25.13 -3.03
CA PRO A 45 0.23 -24.74 -4.42
C PRO A 45 1.29 -23.63 -4.57
N PHE A 46 1.61 -22.88 -3.52
CA PHE A 46 2.49 -21.71 -3.58
C PHE A 46 3.82 -21.93 -2.87
N ARG A 47 3.88 -22.79 -1.83
CA ARG A 47 5.06 -22.98 -0.98
C ARG A 47 6.25 -23.65 -1.67
N PHE A 48 6.06 -24.27 -2.83
CA PHE A 48 7.13 -24.90 -3.61
C PHE A 48 7.54 -24.11 -4.87
N ASP A 49 6.88 -22.99 -5.15
CA ASP A 49 7.19 -22.14 -6.31
C ASP A 49 7.66 -20.74 -5.85
N LYS A 50 8.93 -20.43 -6.10
CA LYS A 50 9.52 -19.14 -5.76
C LYS A 50 8.81 -17.96 -6.42
N LYS A 51 8.27 -18.13 -7.64
CA LYS A 51 7.57 -17.04 -8.33
C LYS A 51 6.25 -16.71 -7.64
N SER A 52 5.46 -17.74 -7.33
CA SER A 52 4.22 -17.60 -6.57
C SER A 52 4.46 -17.04 -5.17
N ALA A 53 5.48 -17.52 -4.46
CA ALA A 53 5.88 -16.97 -3.16
C ALA A 53 6.23 -15.47 -3.24
N ASN A 54 6.92 -15.03 -4.30
CA ASN A 54 7.23 -13.60 -4.50
C ASN A 54 5.99 -12.74 -4.71
N ARG A 55 5.00 -13.25 -5.45
CA ARG A 55 3.72 -12.56 -5.65
C ARG A 55 2.98 -12.37 -4.32
N ILE A 56 2.97 -13.40 -3.47
CA ILE A 56 2.34 -13.30 -2.14
C ILE A 56 3.15 -12.37 -1.22
N ARG A 57 4.49 -12.45 -1.23
CA ARG A 57 5.40 -11.56 -0.48
C ARG A 57 5.12 -10.08 -0.75
N ALA A 58 4.96 -9.70 -2.00
CA ALA A 58 4.70 -8.30 -2.39
C ALA A 58 3.43 -7.72 -1.73
N ARG A 59 2.45 -8.56 -1.40
CA ARG A 59 1.19 -8.15 -0.74
C ARG A 59 1.34 -7.82 0.74
N PHE A 60 2.48 -8.14 1.35
CA PHE A 60 2.74 -7.81 2.76
C PHE A 60 3.37 -6.43 2.94
N GLU A 61 4.19 -6.00 1.97
CA GLU A 61 4.95 -4.75 2.08
C GLU A 61 3.99 -3.56 2.02
N HIS A 62 3.90 -2.84 3.14
CA HIS A 62 3.12 -1.62 3.25
C HIS A 62 3.65 -0.56 2.29
N ALA A 63 2.73 0.07 1.58
CA ALA A 63 3.01 1.27 0.81
C ALA A 63 1.90 2.29 1.07
N SER A 64 2.30 3.46 1.54
CA SER A 64 1.43 4.63 1.55
C SER A 64 1.32 5.23 0.14
N LEU A 65 0.37 6.15 -0.05
CA LEU A 65 0.26 6.93 -1.27
C LEU A 65 1.56 7.68 -1.57
N SER A 66 2.13 8.33 -0.55
CA SER A 66 3.41 9.05 -0.62
C SER A 66 4.57 8.18 -1.13
N ASP A 67 4.63 6.91 -0.72
CA ASP A 67 5.69 5.99 -1.16
C ASP A 67 5.65 5.71 -2.67
N LEU A 68 4.48 5.86 -3.31
CA LEU A 68 4.27 5.56 -4.72
C LEU A 68 4.43 6.77 -5.64
N LEU A 69 4.44 7.99 -5.08
CA LEU A 69 4.50 9.23 -5.86
C LEU A 69 5.93 9.58 -6.27
N GLU A 70 6.05 10.20 -7.45
CA GLU A 70 7.23 10.94 -7.92
C GLU A 70 7.08 12.42 -7.62
N SER A 71 5.89 12.97 -7.88
CA SER A 71 5.56 14.36 -7.57
C SER A 71 4.09 14.51 -7.18
N LEU A 72 3.85 15.58 -6.41
CA LEU A 72 2.54 16.01 -5.96
C LEU A 72 2.46 17.52 -6.17
N GLU A 73 1.51 17.96 -6.98
CA GLU A 73 1.40 19.34 -7.43
C GLU A 73 -0.05 19.80 -7.36
N ILE A 74 -0.27 21.10 -7.12
CA ILE A 74 -1.60 21.68 -7.11
C ILE A 74 -1.71 22.65 -8.29
N PHE A 75 -2.73 22.44 -9.11
CA PHE A 75 -3.04 23.26 -10.26
C PHE A 75 -4.40 23.94 -10.09
N TYR A 76 -4.54 25.09 -10.74
CA TYR A 76 -5.82 25.72 -10.94
C TYR A 76 -6.30 25.41 -12.35
N ASP A 77 -7.40 24.68 -12.46
CA ASP A 77 -7.95 24.22 -13.72
C ASP A 77 -9.49 24.15 -13.65
N LYS A 78 -10.18 25.07 -14.32
CA LYS A 78 -11.64 25.23 -14.16
C LYS A 78 -12.45 24.09 -14.76
N ASP A 79 -11.97 23.47 -15.82
CA ASP A 79 -12.71 22.44 -16.55
C ASP A 79 -11.76 21.33 -16.98
N TYR A 80 -11.97 20.12 -16.45
CA TYR A 80 -11.15 18.96 -16.80
C TYR A 80 -11.43 18.43 -18.21
N ARG A 81 -12.51 18.86 -18.87
CA ARG A 81 -12.83 18.56 -20.27
C ARG A 81 -12.11 19.48 -21.27
N ASP A 82 -11.69 20.66 -20.84
CA ASP A 82 -10.79 21.56 -21.57
C ASP A 82 -9.67 22.03 -20.63
N SER A 83 -8.88 21.06 -20.16
CA SER A 83 -7.89 21.32 -19.12
C SER A 83 -6.82 22.31 -19.59
N SER A 84 -6.56 23.31 -18.77
CA SER A 84 -5.45 24.27 -18.94
C SER A 84 -4.07 23.64 -18.70
N ILE A 85 -4.02 22.43 -18.13
CA ILE A 85 -2.80 21.67 -17.84
C ILE A 85 -2.30 21.02 -19.14
N THR A 86 -1.47 21.76 -19.87
CA THR A 86 -1.02 21.39 -21.24
C THR A 86 -0.31 20.05 -21.33
N ILE A 87 0.41 19.63 -20.28
CA ILE A 87 1.13 18.35 -20.25
C ILE A 87 0.19 17.14 -20.18
N ASP A 88 -0.96 17.29 -19.53
CA ASP A 88 -1.91 16.19 -19.30
C ASP A 88 -3.06 16.18 -20.31
N ARG A 89 -3.32 17.33 -20.96
CA ARG A 89 -4.37 17.49 -21.97
C ARG A 89 -4.46 16.33 -22.99
N PRO A 90 -3.37 15.80 -23.58
CA PRO A 90 -3.48 14.74 -24.59
C PRO A 90 -4.19 13.47 -24.09
N TRP A 91 -3.91 13.03 -22.86
CA TRP A 91 -4.56 11.84 -22.31
C TRP A 91 -5.94 12.16 -21.75
N MET A 92 -6.12 13.35 -21.18
CA MET A 92 -7.43 13.81 -20.68
C MET A 92 -8.44 13.92 -21.82
N ASP A 93 -8.06 14.54 -22.94
CA ASP A 93 -8.91 14.68 -24.13
C ASP A 93 -9.28 13.31 -24.72
N ALA A 94 -8.35 12.35 -24.71
CA ALA A 94 -8.61 10.99 -25.18
C ALA A 94 -9.60 10.25 -24.27
N MET A 95 -9.46 10.40 -22.94
CA MET A 95 -10.38 9.80 -21.97
C MET A 95 -11.77 10.46 -22.02
N ASN A 96 -11.85 11.78 -22.16
CA ASN A 96 -13.11 12.52 -22.27
C ASN A 96 -13.89 12.21 -23.56
N GLN A 97 -13.25 11.64 -24.59
CA GLN A 97 -13.94 11.15 -25.80
C GLN A 97 -14.75 9.88 -25.54
N ILE A 98 -14.44 9.14 -24.47
CA ILE A 98 -15.19 7.95 -24.07
C ILE A 98 -16.43 8.43 -23.30
N PRO A 99 -17.66 8.09 -23.74
CA PRO A 99 -18.86 8.47 -23.01
C PRO A 99 -18.88 7.81 -21.64
N ASP A 100 -18.93 8.63 -20.60
CA ASP A 100 -19.11 8.21 -19.22
C ASP A 100 -20.31 8.97 -18.65
N GLU A 101 -21.40 8.24 -18.36
CA GLU A 101 -22.65 8.80 -17.85
C GLU A 101 -22.52 9.23 -16.37
N ASP A 102 -21.56 8.66 -15.64
CA ASP A 102 -21.32 8.97 -14.23
C ASP A 102 -20.34 10.15 -14.07
N ALA A 103 -19.74 10.62 -15.17
CA ALA A 103 -18.78 11.70 -15.14
C ALA A 103 -19.46 13.06 -14.79
N PRO A 104 -19.04 13.73 -13.70
CA PRO A 104 -19.67 14.96 -13.24
C PRO A 104 -19.54 16.10 -14.26
N GLU A 105 -20.45 17.06 -14.21
CA GLU A 105 -20.27 18.33 -14.91
C GLU A 105 -19.10 19.12 -14.27
N ALA A 106 -18.36 19.90 -15.06
CA ALA A 106 -17.18 20.61 -14.53
C ALA A 106 -17.54 21.71 -13.52
N ASN A 107 -18.73 22.32 -13.67
CA ASN A 107 -19.25 23.39 -12.81
C ASN A 107 -19.51 22.96 -11.35
N ILE A 108 -19.75 21.66 -11.10
CA ILE A 108 -19.99 21.09 -9.76
C ILE A 108 -18.69 20.70 -9.04
N LEU A 109 -17.53 20.86 -9.68
CA LEU A 109 -16.22 20.55 -9.11
C LEU A 109 -15.48 21.83 -8.72
N GLN A 110 -14.61 21.73 -7.71
CA GLN A 110 -13.64 22.77 -7.40
C GLN A 110 -12.64 22.93 -8.57
N PRO A 111 -12.19 24.16 -8.86
CA PRO A 111 -11.18 24.40 -9.88
C PRO A 111 -9.77 23.95 -9.44
N TRP A 112 -9.55 23.72 -8.14
CA TRP A 112 -8.27 23.22 -7.63
C TRP A 112 -8.13 21.72 -7.88
N VAL A 113 -6.99 21.35 -8.47
CA VAL A 113 -6.66 19.97 -8.83
C VAL A 113 -5.41 19.54 -8.09
N LEU A 114 -5.50 18.42 -7.38
CA LEU A 114 -4.33 17.72 -6.88
C LEU A 114 -3.84 16.77 -7.96
N ARG A 115 -2.73 17.12 -8.60
CA ARG A 115 -2.06 16.30 -9.60
C ARG A 115 -1.02 15.42 -8.92
N MET A 116 -1.19 14.12 -9.08
CA MET A 116 -0.32 13.08 -8.55
C MET A 116 0.37 12.35 -9.69
N VAL A 117 1.70 12.33 -9.71
CA VAL A 117 2.49 11.54 -10.65
C VAL A 117 3.06 10.33 -9.92
N PHE A 118 2.82 9.15 -10.46
CA PHE A 118 3.20 7.87 -9.86
C PHE A 118 4.45 7.27 -10.49
N CYS A 119 5.26 6.63 -9.67
CA CYS A 119 6.45 5.91 -10.11
C CYS A 119 6.07 4.55 -10.71
N ARG A 120 6.25 4.40 -12.03
CA ARG A 120 5.86 3.20 -12.78
C ARG A 120 6.52 1.93 -12.24
N GLU A 121 7.79 2.00 -11.87
CA GLU A 121 8.53 0.86 -11.32
C GLU A 121 7.89 0.39 -10.00
N LYS A 122 7.57 1.32 -9.09
CA LYS A 122 6.98 0.99 -7.79
C LYS A 122 5.57 0.40 -7.92
N LEU A 123 4.77 0.86 -8.88
CA LEU A 123 3.45 0.29 -9.15
C LEU A 123 3.58 -1.13 -9.74
N SER A 124 4.50 -1.31 -10.70
CA SER A 124 4.73 -2.59 -11.37
C SER A 124 5.26 -3.67 -10.42
N GLU A 125 6.16 -3.32 -9.50
CA GLU A 125 6.68 -4.24 -8.48
C GLU A 125 5.60 -4.77 -7.52
N ARG A 126 4.51 -4.01 -7.36
CA ARG A 126 3.42 -4.27 -6.42
C ARG A 126 2.12 -4.72 -7.10
N ASP A 127 2.13 -4.90 -8.43
CA ASP A 127 0.97 -5.31 -9.23
C ASP A 127 -0.22 -4.35 -9.03
N LEU A 128 0.07 -3.04 -9.02
CA LEU A 128 -0.92 -1.96 -8.84
C LEU A 128 -1.20 -1.28 -10.18
N SER A 129 -2.49 -1.15 -10.52
CA SER A 129 -2.99 -0.34 -11.64
C SER A 129 -3.49 1.02 -11.16
N MET A 130 -3.54 2.00 -12.06
CA MET A 130 -4.14 3.32 -11.79
C MET A 130 -5.62 3.21 -11.40
N ASP A 131 -6.36 2.29 -12.01
CA ASP A 131 -7.76 2.00 -11.68
C ASP A 131 -7.92 1.50 -10.22
N LEU A 132 -7.05 0.59 -9.77
CA LEU A 132 -7.08 0.10 -8.39
C LEU A 132 -6.78 1.23 -7.38
N ILE A 133 -5.84 2.11 -7.71
CA ILE A 133 -5.50 3.27 -6.88
C ILE A 133 -6.69 4.23 -6.83
N SER A 134 -7.30 4.52 -7.98
CA SER A 134 -8.51 5.35 -8.09
C SER A 134 -9.64 4.83 -7.22
N GLN A 135 -9.99 3.54 -7.35
CA GLN A 135 -11.03 2.90 -6.54
C GLN A 135 -10.74 2.96 -5.04
N LYS A 136 -9.47 2.83 -4.63
CA LYS A 136 -9.09 2.96 -3.22
C LYS A 136 -9.30 4.39 -2.71
N LEU A 137 -8.93 5.40 -3.48
CA LEU A 137 -9.16 6.79 -3.11
C LEU A 137 -10.66 7.09 -3.02
N LEU A 138 -11.45 6.65 -3.99
CA LEU A 138 -12.92 6.78 -3.96
C LEU A 138 -13.54 6.04 -2.77
N THR A 139 -13.03 4.88 -2.39
CA THR A 139 -13.51 4.16 -1.19
C THR A 139 -13.19 4.90 0.11
N LEU A 140 -12.07 5.63 0.15
CA LEU A 140 -11.63 6.37 1.33
C LEU A 140 -12.33 7.72 1.49
N PHE A 141 -12.49 8.46 0.41
CA PHE A 141 -13.07 9.80 0.39
C PHE A 141 -14.56 9.82 0.03
N GLY A 142 -15.11 8.70 -0.42
CA GLY A 142 -16.52 8.59 -0.78
C GLY A 142 -16.89 9.51 -1.94
N ASN A 143 -18.05 10.15 -1.82
CA ASN A 143 -18.64 10.98 -2.87
C ASN A 143 -18.13 12.43 -2.83
N ASP A 144 -17.17 12.76 -1.96
CA ASP A 144 -16.67 14.13 -1.80
C ASP A 144 -15.60 14.48 -2.83
N VAL A 145 -15.07 13.47 -3.54
CA VAL A 145 -13.99 13.65 -4.52
C VAL A 145 -14.35 13.05 -5.88
N PHE A 146 -13.82 13.68 -6.91
CA PHE A 146 -13.76 13.16 -8.26
C PHE A 146 -12.32 12.83 -8.62
N VAL A 147 -12.11 11.64 -9.18
CA VAL A 147 -10.79 11.11 -9.52
C VAL A 147 -10.74 10.84 -11.01
N PHE A 148 -9.76 11.41 -11.70
CA PHE A 148 -9.52 11.22 -13.13
C PHE A 148 -8.07 10.82 -13.35
N HIS A 149 -7.79 9.78 -14.13
CA HIS A 149 -6.43 9.28 -14.27
C HIS A 149 -6.10 8.84 -15.68
N SER A 150 -4.81 8.78 -15.97
CA SER A 150 -4.29 8.19 -17.19
C SER A 150 -4.44 6.66 -17.17
N ASP A 151 -4.49 6.04 -18.34
CA ASP A 151 -4.32 4.59 -18.48
C ASP A 151 -2.92 4.13 -18.06
N ASP A 152 -2.79 2.88 -17.63
CA ASP A 152 -1.49 2.26 -17.29
C ASP A 152 -0.49 2.22 -18.47
N ASN A 153 -0.99 2.37 -19.70
CA ASN A 153 -0.21 2.41 -20.94
C ASN A 153 0.36 3.81 -21.26
N HIS A 154 -0.10 4.87 -20.60
CA HIS A 154 0.37 6.23 -20.85
C HIS A 154 1.81 6.43 -20.34
N GLU A 155 2.64 7.23 -21.01
CA GLU A 155 4.06 7.41 -20.65
C GLU A 155 4.24 7.80 -19.17
N SER A 156 3.45 8.79 -18.73
CA SER A 156 3.38 9.25 -17.33
C SER A 156 2.12 8.72 -16.66
N LEU A 157 2.26 8.11 -15.49
CA LEU A 157 1.12 7.65 -14.69
C LEU A 157 0.63 8.82 -13.83
N VAL A 158 -0.49 9.44 -14.23
CA VAL A 158 -1.00 10.67 -13.63
C VAL A 158 -2.41 10.47 -13.11
N LEU A 159 -2.71 11.02 -11.94
CA LEU A 159 -4.04 11.09 -11.36
C LEU A 159 -4.34 12.52 -10.95
N HIS A 160 -5.52 13.00 -11.32
CA HIS A 160 -6.09 14.28 -10.93
C HIS A 160 -7.21 14.03 -9.93
N LEU A 161 -7.07 14.56 -8.73
CA LEU A 161 -8.11 14.54 -7.70
C LEU A 161 -8.71 15.94 -7.56
N ARG A 162 -10.03 16.01 -7.64
CA ARG A 162 -10.84 17.22 -7.44
C ARG A 162 -11.84 16.97 -6.32
N ILE A 163 -12.26 18.03 -5.64
CA ILE A 163 -13.30 17.98 -4.62
C ILE A 163 -14.60 18.53 -5.24
N PHE A 164 -15.76 18.03 -4.83
CA PHE A 164 -17.04 18.62 -5.22
C PHE A 164 -17.25 19.98 -4.54
N LYS A 165 -18.03 20.86 -5.17
CA LYS A 165 -18.49 22.10 -4.53
C LYS A 165 -19.56 21.79 -3.49
N ASP A 166 -19.54 22.54 -2.40
CA ASP A 166 -20.61 22.49 -1.40
C ASP A 166 -21.88 23.18 -1.95
N ASP A 167 -23.06 22.77 -1.48
CA ASP A 167 -24.36 23.34 -1.89
C ASP A 167 -24.41 24.88 -1.79
N ASP A 168 -23.75 25.45 -0.77
CA ASP A 168 -23.69 26.90 -0.53
C ASP A 168 -22.82 27.66 -1.55
N GLU A 169 -21.88 26.99 -2.21
CA GLU A 169 -20.98 27.61 -3.19
C GLU A 169 -21.62 27.80 -4.56
N PHE A 170 -22.64 27.01 -4.89
CA PHE A 170 -23.42 27.18 -6.11
C PHE A 170 -24.22 28.48 -6.14
N VAL A 171 -24.50 29.05 -4.97
CA VAL A 171 -25.37 30.24 -4.83
C VAL A 171 -24.58 31.55 -5.04
N ASN A 172 -23.26 31.53 -4.84
CA ASN A 172 -22.42 32.74 -4.78
C ASN A 172 -21.34 32.82 -5.88
N ASP A 173 -21.62 32.34 -7.10
CA ASP A 173 -20.68 32.43 -8.25
C ASP A 173 -20.20 33.87 -8.58
N LEU A 174 -20.85 34.90 -8.03
CA LEU A 174 -20.47 36.32 -8.17
C LEU A 174 -19.38 36.79 -7.18
N GLU A 175 -19.07 36.01 -6.14
CA GLU A 175 -18.02 36.28 -5.14
C GLU A 175 -17.12 35.04 -4.93
N PHE A 176 -16.71 34.37 -6.01
CA PHE A 176 -15.72 33.30 -5.92
C PHE A 176 -14.35 33.86 -5.52
N ASP A 177 -14.04 33.82 -4.22
CA ASP A 177 -12.72 34.11 -3.69
C ASP A 177 -11.79 32.92 -3.95
N GLU A 178 -10.97 33.04 -5.00
CA GLU A 178 -10.02 32.02 -5.42
C GLU A 178 -9.02 31.67 -4.30
N GLU A 179 -8.61 32.65 -3.50
CA GLU A 179 -7.62 32.47 -2.43
C GLU A 179 -8.24 31.71 -1.25
N ALA A 180 -9.47 32.07 -0.85
CA ALA A 180 -10.21 31.34 0.17
C ALA A 180 -10.61 29.92 -0.27
N SER A 181 -10.94 29.71 -1.55
CA SER A 181 -11.18 28.37 -2.12
C SER A 181 -9.89 27.52 -2.10
N CYS A 182 -8.75 28.10 -2.49
CA CYS A 182 -7.46 27.41 -2.46
C CYS A 182 -7.09 26.97 -1.05
N GLN A 183 -7.24 27.88 -0.07
CA GLN A 183 -6.91 27.57 1.31
C GLN A 183 -7.77 26.43 1.86
N ARG A 184 -9.07 26.42 1.54
CA ARG A 184 -9.96 25.30 1.93
C ARG A 184 -9.55 23.99 1.29
N PHE A 185 -9.13 24.01 0.03
CA PHE A 185 -8.61 22.82 -0.65
C PHE A 185 -7.32 22.31 0.00
N LEU A 186 -6.38 23.21 0.33
CA LEU A 186 -5.14 22.87 1.03
C LEU A 186 -5.39 22.31 2.43
N ASP A 187 -6.35 22.90 3.16
CA ASP A 187 -6.74 22.43 4.49
C ASP A 187 -7.41 21.04 4.41
N ALA A 188 -8.15 20.75 3.33
CA ALA A 188 -8.71 19.43 3.07
C ALA A 188 -7.64 18.40 2.67
N VAL A 189 -6.63 18.81 1.91
CA VAL A 189 -5.58 17.94 1.37
C VAL A 189 -4.25 18.19 2.09
N THR A 190 -4.16 17.72 3.33
CA THR A 190 -2.92 17.83 4.13
C THR A 190 -1.90 16.76 3.74
N ILE A 191 -0.60 17.07 3.89
CA ILE A 191 0.50 16.09 3.69
C ILE A 191 0.34 14.90 4.65
N ASP A 192 -0.13 15.14 5.88
CA ASP A 192 -0.37 14.08 6.86
C ASP A 192 -1.48 13.13 6.40
N MET A 193 -2.53 13.67 5.78
CA MET A 193 -3.57 12.84 5.14
C MET A 193 -2.96 11.94 4.07
N ILE A 194 -2.16 12.49 3.15
CA ILE A 194 -1.52 11.73 2.06
C ILE A 194 -0.62 10.61 2.60
N ASN A 195 0.16 10.88 3.64
CA ASN A 195 1.02 9.88 4.27
C ASN A 195 0.23 8.79 5.01
N SER A 196 -0.98 9.10 5.49
CA SER A 196 -1.83 8.13 6.20
C SER A 196 -2.55 7.15 5.27
N ILE A 197 -2.73 7.51 4.00
CA ILE A 197 -3.44 6.69 3.02
C ILE A 197 -2.60 5.47 2.67
N THR A 198 -3.10 4.29 3.05
CA THR A 198 -2.48 3.01 2.68
C THR A 198 -3.01 2.53 1.33
N ILE A 199 -2.14 2.46 0.33
CA ILE A 199 -2.50 1.97 -1.00
C ILE A 199 -2.33 0.46 -1.11
N CYS A 200 -1.33 -0.14 -0.47
CA CYS A 200 -1.22 -1.60 -0.43
C CYS A 200 -0.43 -2.09 0.77
N GLY A 201 -0.42 -3.41 0.93
CA GLY A 201 0.32 -4.06 2.01
C GLY A 201 -0.42 -4.08 3.33
N VAL A 202 0.28 -4.55 4.34
CA VAL A 202 -0.25 -4.69 5.70
C VAL A 202 0.35 -3.59 6.58
N PRO A 203 -0.48 -2.75 7.24
CA PRO A 203 0.02 -1.70 8.12
C PRO A 203 1.00 -2.26 9.16
N GLY A 204 2.12 -1.56 9.35
CA GLY A 204 3.17 -1.97 10.28
C GLY A 204 4.21 -2.94 9.70
N ILE A 205 4.04 -3.43 8.46
CA ILE A 205 5.04 -4.28 7.78
C ILE A 205 5.79 -3.47 6.74
N LYS A 206 7.04 -3.11 7.03
CA LYS A 206 7.86 -2.27 6.12
C LYS A 206 8.47 -3.06 4.96
N SER A 207 8.84 -4.30 5.21
CA SER A 207 9.51 -5.15 4.22
C SER A 207 9.19 -6.62 4.46
N ALA A 208 9.23 -7.42 3.39
CA ALA A 208 9.00 -8.85 3.42
C ALA A 208 10.03 -9.58 2.55
N PHE A 209 10.56 -10.69 3.06
CA PHE A 209 11.64 -11.45 2.44
C PHE A 209 11.22 -12.90 2.24
N ILE A 210 11.70 -13.53 1.17
CA ILE A 210 11.57 -14.98 1.01
C ILE A 210 12.77 -15.66 1.66
N SER A 211 12.47 -16.68 2.45
CA SER A 211 13.45 -17.58 3.04
C SER A 211 13.12 -19.03 2.67
N GLU A 212 14.15 -19.87 2.60
CA GLU A 212 14.00 -21.31 2.34
C GLU A 212 14.01 -22.08 3.66
N LYS A 213 13.04 -22.97 3.83
CA LYS A 213 12.90 -23.83 5.01
C LYS A 213 12.91 -25.29 4.57
N GLN A 214 13.81 -26.09 5.13
CA GLN A 214 13.78 -27.53 4.94
C GLN A 214 12.69 -28.15 5.82
N CYS A 215 11.73 -28.84 5.19
CA CYS A 215 10.62 -29.49 5.84
C CYS A 215 10.61 -30.99 5.52
N THR A 216 10.29 -31.82 6.51
CA THR A 216 10.26 -33.28 6.36
C THR A 216 8.83 -33.77 6.16
N TYR A 217 8.63 -34.57 5.12
CA TYR A 217 7.35 -35.13 4.69
C TYR A 217 7.40 -36.65 4.71
N TYR A 218 6.26 -37.29 5.00
CA TYR A 218 6.06 -38.70 4.71
C TYR A 218 5.59 -38.85 3.26
N ASP A 219 6.22 -39.73 2.50
CA ASP A 219 5.72 -40.15 1.19
C ASP A 219 4.57 -41.17 1.32
N HIS A 220 4.01 -41.58 0.19
CA HIS A 220 2.92 -42.56 0.13
C HIS A 220 3.31 -43.95 0.67
N GLU A 221 4.61 -44.23 0.83
CA GLU A 221 5.16 -45.48 1.37
C GLU A 221 5.53 -45.35 2.86
N GLY A 222 5.30 -44.18 3.48
CA GLY A 222 5.62 -43.90 4.87
C GLY A 222 7.09 -43.60 5.14
N LYS A 223 7.90 -43.37 4.10
CA LYS A 223 9.30 -42.99 4.23
C LYS A 223 9.44 -41.47 4.34
N LEU A 224 10.45 -41.04 5.11
CA LEU A 224 10.78 -39.62 5.26
C LEU A 224 11.48 -39.09 4.01
N SER A 225 10.98 -37.97 3.50
CA SER A 225 11.57 -37.18 2.43
C SER A 225 11.72 -35.72 2.89
N SER A 226 12.82 -35.06 2.51
CA SER A 226 12.99 -33.62 2.79
C SER A 226 12.60 -32.84 1.54
N LYS A 227 11.81 -31.78 1.72
CA LYS A 227 11.47 -30.82 0.67
C LYS A 227 11.77 -29.42 1.18
N THR A 228 12.31 -28.58 0.30
CA THR A 228 12.49 -27.16 0.57
C THR A 228 11.16 -26.43 0.32
N GLU A 229 10.75 -25.63 1.28
CA GLU A 229 9.61 -24.73 1.17
C GLU A 229 10.07 -23.27 1.18
N TYR A 230 9.34 -22.43 0.46
CA TYR A 230 9.45 -21.00 0.53
C TYR A 230 8.51 -20.47 1.61
N ILE A 231 9.08 -19.76 2.58
CA ILE A 231 8.37 -19.02 3.63
C ILE A 231 8.61 -17.52 3.45
N ILE A 232 7.70 -16.71 3.98
CA ILE A 232 7.84 -15.25 4.00
C ILE A 232 8.20 -14.81 5.42
N GLU A 233 9.20 -13.93 5.54
CA GLU A 233 9.59 -13.29 6.79
C GLU A 233 9.40 -11.78 6.68
N THR A 234 8.79 -11.14 7.68
CA THR A 234 8.47 -9.69 7.64
C THR A 234 9.25 -8.90 8.66
N ASP A 235 9.57 -7.64 8.36
CA ASP A 235 10.04 -6.65 9.34
C ASP A 235 8.86 -5.80 9.83
N GLY A 236 8.18 -6.32 10.84
CA GLY A 236 6.89 -5.82 11.29
C GLY A 236 5.96 -6.94 11.71
N ILE A 237 4.96 -6.59 12.53
CA ILE A 237 3.96 -7.51 13.05
C ILE A 237 2.60 -6.86 12.87
N ASN A 238 1.69 -7.61 12.25
CA ASN A 238 0.26 -7.33 12.21
C ASN A 238 -0.39 -8.63 11.75
N LEU A 239 -0.60 -9.54 12.70
CA LEU A 239 -1.08 -10.88 12.38
C LEU A 239 -2.53 -10.83 11.91
N LYS A 240 -3.35 -9.95 12.50
CA LYS A 240 -4.78 -9.82 12.19
C LYS A 240 -5.02 -9.52 10.70
N ASP A 241 -4.36 -8.51 10.15
CA ASP A 241 -4.55 -8.14 8.75
C ASP A 241 -3.85 -9.14 7.82
N SER A 242 -2.71 -9.69 8.26
CA SER A 242 -1.98 -10.74 7.52
C SER A 242 -2.85 -11.96 7.25
N LEU A 243 -3.73 -12.37 8.18
CA LEU A 243 -4.64 -13.52 8.01
C LEU A 243 -5.62 -13.38 6.84
N HIS A 244 -5.86 -12.16 6.35
CA HIS A 244 -6.75 -11.89 5.23
C HIS A 244 -6.06 -12.05 3.87
N ILE A 245 -4.72 -12.16 3.85
CA ILE A 245 -3.98 -12.33 2.59
C ILE A 245 -4.21 -13.74 2.03
N PRO A 246 -4.68 -13.88 0.78
CA PRO A 246 -4.90 -15.19 0.18
C PRO A 246 -3.57 -15.85 -0.22
N GLY A 247 -3.54 -17.18 -0.07
CA GLY A 247 -2.37 -18.00 -0.41
C GLY A 247 -1.46 -18.38 0.76
N ILE A 248 -1.75 -17.86 1.96
CA ILE A 248 -1.01 -18.19 3.18
C ILE A 248 -1.65 -19.36 3.93
N ASP A 249 -0.83 -20.15 4.61
CA ASP A 249 -1.28 -21.16 5.55
C ASP A 249 -1.56 -20.51 6.91
N LYS A 250 -2.85 -20.24 7.15
CA LYS A 250 -3.34 -19.57 8.37
C LYS A 250 -3.08 -20.38 9.64
N SER A 251 -2.86 -21.70 9.53
CA SER A 251 -2.57 -22.56 10.68
C SER A 251 -1.10 -22.49 11.11
N ASN A 252 -0.24 -21.91 10.27
CA ASN A 252 1.20 -21.98 10.41
C ASN A 252 1.85 -20.59 10.22
N LEU A 253 1.27 -19.63 10.95
CA LEU A 253 1.65 -18.22 11.01
C LEU A 253 2.20 -17.92 12.41
N TYR A 254 3.39 -17.35 12.52
CA TYR A 254 4.02 -17.03 13.80
C TYR A 254 4.52 -15.59 13.82
N CYS A 255 4.52 -14.96 14.99
CA CYS A 255 5.24 -13.72 15.23
C CYS A 255 6.12 -13.85 16.48
N ASN A 256 7.07 -12.93 16.61
CA ASN A 256 7.90 -12.86 17.81
C ASN A 256 7.32 -11.92 18.89
N ASP A 257 6.04 -11.53 18.84
CA ASP A 257 5.39 -10.79 19.91
C ASP A 257 4.31 -11.64 20.61
N PRO A 258 4.55 -12.09 21.85
CA PRO A 258 3.55 -12.82 22.62
C PRO A 258 2.26 -12.03 22.86
N GLN A 259 2.31 -10.69 22.91
CA GLN A 259 1.11 -9.86 23.14
C GLN A 259 0.19 -9.91 21.93
N GLU A 260 0.74 -9.72 20.72
CA GLU A 260 -0.01 -9.85 19.47
C GLU A 260 -0.71 -11.21 19.37
N MET A 261 0.02 -12.31 19.66
CA MET A 261 -0.53 -13.67 19.63
C MET A 261 -1.66 -13.89 20.65
N PHE A 262 -1.59 -13.22 21.81
CA PHE A 262 -2.62 -13.31 22.85
C PHE A 262 -3.85 -12.47 22.52
N SER A 263 -3.67 -11.34 21.82
CA SER A 263 -4.75 -10.41 21.47
C SER A 263 -5.55 -10.79 20.22
N MET A 264 -5.10 -11.81 19.49
CA MET A 264 -5.79 -12.35 18.31
C MET A 264 -7.02 -13.18 18.70
#